data_AF-A0A847V6G5-F1
#
_entry.id   AF-A0A847V6G5-F1
#
_cell.length_a   1.000
_cell.length_b   1.000
_cell.length_c   1.000
_cell.angle_alpha   90.00
_cell.angle_beta   90.00
_cell.angle_gamma   90.00
#
_symmetry.space_group_name_H-M   'P 1'
#
loop_
_entity.id
_entity.type
_entity.pdbx_description
1 polymer ?
#
loop_
_entity_poly.entity_id
_entity_poly.type
_entity_poly.pdbx_seq_one_letter_code
_entity_poly.pdbx_strand_id
1 'polypeptide(L)'
;MMIHRSVLHTLILLSILPLAAFLPVTPSEAAGAGGAEVVRISPDRSQEVVARFDALIDSQELPDHLMAEDAERAGGDFDVGSYFEVLDRLWMEFGYSLDYVYDYAGIGGAPVLYARPADQPAYRNYAEYLAADAAKSPEEREDFYLRHVQTDGTAESFFQLALLCIQGEQFYQFWHAAYNDDGIVCDHEAANASLDELRGWVGEDEATIEGLLSDLAGYDLAPVVTMDEEMVKVEVVVFTKWGGFLQRSMTVKREFPHEILAEGEEVLVAYDCGIMF
;
A
#
# COMPACT_ATOMS: atom_id res chain seq x y z
N MET A 1 33.94 48.38 -17.79
CA MET A 1 34.59 49.42 -16.97
C MET A 1 35.22 48.74 -15.77
N MET A 2 36.55 48.72 -15.75
CA MET A 2 37.54 48.48 -14.68
C MET A 2 37.22 47.67 -13.40
N ILE A 3 38.01 46.61 -13.29
CA ILE A 3 38.70 46.00 -12.13
C ILE A 3 39.15 47.00 -11.04
N HIS A 4 39.02 46.68 -9.73
CA HIS A 4 40.14 46.61 -8.76
C HIS A 4 39.78 46.38 -7.27
N ARG A 5 40.43 45.33 -6.71
CA ARG A 5 41.24 45.22 -5.46
C ARG A 5 40.68 45.45 -4.04
N SER A 6 41.04 44.48 -3.20
CA SER A 6 41.12 44.42 -1.73
C SER A 6 41.67 45.67 -1.03
N VAL A 7 41.20 45.91 0.20
CA VAL A 7 42.05 46.34 1.33
C VAL A 7 41.52 45.75 2.66
N LEU A 8 42.40 45.00 3.30
CA LEU A 8 42.41 44.53 4.69
C LEU A 8 42.62 45.73 5.65
N HIS A 9 41.80 45.90 6.69
CA HIS A 9 42.16 46.70 7.87
C HIS A 9 41.73 45.99 9.16
N THR A 10 42.74 45.53 9.87
CA THR A 10 42.74 45.08 11.27
C THR A 10 42.39 46.23 12.20
N LEU A 11 41.48 46.03 13.15
CA LEU A 11 41.46 46.81 14.39
C LEU A 11 40.99 45.95 15.57
N ILE A 12 41.91 45.81 16.51
CA ILE A 12 41.86 45.10 17.78
C ILE A 12 41.07 45.94 18.78
N LEU A 13 40.15 45.32 19.52
CA LEU A 13 39.71 45.80 20.83
C LEU A 13 39.48 44.62 21.77
N LEU A 14 40.40 44.48 22.72
CA LEU A 14 40.28 43.66 23.93
C LEU A 14 39.16 44.20 24.82
N SER A 15 38.31 43.33 25.36
CA SER A 15 37.83 43.47 26.74
C SER A 15 37.25 42.17 27.31
N ILE A 16 38.04 41.56 28.20
CA ILE A 16 37.68 41.03 29.54
C ILE A 16 36.70 39.83 29.63
N LEU A 17 37.28 38.68 30.03
CA LEU A 17 36.66 37.45 30.53
C LEU A 17 35.77 37.68 31.78
N PRO A 18 34.81 36.78 32.04
CA PRO A 18 35.10 35.82 33.10
C PRO A 18 34.91 34.37 32.69
N LEU A 19 35.87 33.59 33.15
CA LEU A 19 35.95 32.14 33.19
C LEU A 19 34.73 31.58 33.96
N ALA A 20 33.80 30.93 33.28
CA ALA A 20 32.81 30.06 33.91
C ALA A 20 33.19 28.61 33.63
N ALA A 21 33.43 27.88 34.72
CA ALA A 21 33.90 26.51 34.73
C ALA A 21 32.96 25.55 33.99
N PHE A 22 33.56 24.63 33.26
CA PHE A 22 32.92 23.40 32.77
C PHE A 22 32.26 22.67 33.95
N LEU A 23 30.94 22.59 33.95
CA LEU A 23 30.24 21.49 34.62
C LEU A 23 29.92 20.44 33.56
N PRO A 24 30.31 19.17 33.74
CA PRO A 24 29.78 18.10 32.92
C PRO A 24 28.29 17.99 33.26
N VAL A 25 27.42 18.38 32.33
CA VAL A 25 26.02 18.00 32.38
C VAL A 25 26.00 16.48 32.22
N THR A 26 25.83 15.79 33.34
CA THR A 26 25.39 14.40 33.35
C THR A 26 24.11 14.31 32.51
N PRO A 27 23.98 13.36 31.58
CA PRO A 27 22.71 13.14 30.91
C PRO A 27 21.67 12.87 32.00
N SER A 28 20.66 13.73 32.08
CA SER A 28 19.46 13.43 32.83
C SER A 28 18.81 12.23 32.13
N GLU A 29 18.89 11.06 32.78
CA GLU A 29 17.99 9.93 32.54
C GLU A 29 16.54 10.42 32.70
N ALA A 30 15.93 10.86 31.60
CA ALA A 30 14.49 11.03 31.44
C ALA A 30 14.16 11.32 29.97
N ALA A 31 14.46 10.37 29.10
CA ALA A 31 13.77 10.20 27.83
C ALA A 31 13.44 8.71 27.77
N GLY A 32 12.16 8.36 27.82
CA GLY A 32 11.72 6.98 27.71
C GLY A 32 12.29 6.38 26.44
N ALA A 33 13.02 5.28 26.57
CA ALA A 33 13.37 4.45 25.43
C ALA A 33 12.08 3.75 24.98
N GLY A 34 11.24 4.46 24.22
CA GLY A 34 10.18 3.85 23.42
C GLY A 34 10.85 3.15 22.25
N GLY A 35 11.28 1.90 22.45
CA GLY A 35 11.74 1.07 21.35
C GLY A 35 10.55 0.77 20.43
N ALA A 36 10.77 0.80 19.11
CA ALA A 36 9.76 0.38 18.16
C ALA A 36 9.32 -1.05 18.47
N GLU A 37 8.01 -1.26 18.58
CA GLU A 37 7.40 -2.57 18.75
C GLU A 37 7.42 -3.27 17.39
N VAL A 38 8.03 -4.46 17.32
CA VAL A 38 8.05 -5.29 16.11
C VAL A 38 7.13 -6.47 16.34
N VAL A 39 6.03 -6.51 15.60
CA VAL A 39 5.02 -7.57 15.66
C VAL A 39 5.08 -8.37 14.37
N ARG A 40 5.29 -9.67 14.47
CA ARG A 40 5.08 -10.61 13.37
C ARG A 40 3.63 -11.09 13.44
N ILE A 41 2.87 -10.89 12.38
CA ILE A 41 1.53 -11.46 12.27
C ILE A 41 1.69 -12.96 12.04
N SER A 42 0.94 -13.79 12.76
CA SER A 42 1.04 -15.23 12.59
C SER A 42 0.59 -15.63 11.17
N PRO A 43 1.35 -16.49 10.46
CA PRO A 43 1.00 -16.95 9.12
C PRO A 43 -0.44 -17.43 8.98
N ASP A 44 -0.90 -18.32 9.87
CA ASP A 44 -2.28 -18.83 9.85
C ASP A 44 -3.33 -17.71 9.86
N ARG A 45 -3.11 -16.65 10.66
CA ARG A 45 -4.04 -15.53 10.77
C ARG A 45 -3.98 -14.61 9.55
N SER A 46 -2.78 -14.24 9.11
CA SER A 46 -2.64 -13.37 7.94
C SER A 46 -3.13 -14.09 6.67
N GLN A 47 -2.84 -15.37 6.53
CA GLN A 47 -3.30 -16.19 5.40
C GLN A 47 -4.82 -16.35 5.39
N GLU A 48 -5.46 -16.57 6.54
CA GLU A 48 -6.92 -16.61 6.64
C GLU A 48 -7.56 -15.31 6.12
N VAL A 49 -7.02 -14.15 6.54
CA VAL A 49 -7.56 -12.84 6.15
C VAL A 49 -7.34 -12.58 4.66
N VAL A 50 -6.14 -12.85 4.15
CA VAL A 50 -5.80 -12.70 2.72
C VAL A 50 -6.68 -13.59 1.86
N ALA A 51 -6.75 -14.90 2.16
CA ALA A 51 -7.56 -15.84 1.37
C ALA A 51 -9.06 -15.49 1.37
N ARG A 52 -9.59 -14.95 2.48
CA ARG A 52 -10.98 -14.45 2.52
C ARG A 52 -11.17 -13.19 1.68
N PHE A 53 -10.15 -12.34 1.59
CA PHE A 53 -10.19 -11.13 0.79
C PHE A 53 -10.07 -11.46 -0.71
N ASP A 54 -9.15 -12.35 -1.08
CA ASP A 54 -8.99 -12.89 -2.44
C ASP A 54 -10.30 -13.53 -2.92
N ALA A 55 -10.90 -14.41 -2.11
CA ALA A 55 -12.18 -15.04 -2.45
C ALA A 55 -13.32 -14.02 -2.67
N LEU A 56 -13.27 -12.87 -2.00
CA LEU A 56 -14.25 -11.80 -2.16
C LEU A 56 -14.06 -11.06 -3.50
N ILE A 57 -12.82 -10.76 -3.90
CA ILE A 57 -12.52 -10.05 -5.15
C ILE A 57 -12.55 -10.96 -6.40
N ASP A 58 -12.06 -12.20 -6.29
CA ASP A 58 -11.93 -13.14 -7.41
C ASP A 58 -13.25 -13.79 -7.82
N SER A 59 -14.24 -13.77 -6.93
CA SER A 59 -15.58 -14.29 -7.22
C SER A 59 -16.37 -13.44 -8.21
N GLN A 60 -15.80 -12.33 -8.67
CA GLN A 60 -16.50 -11.29 -9.42
C GLN A 60 -16.11 -11.31 -10.90
N GLU A 61 -17.00 -11.82 -11.76
CA GLU A 61 -16.88 -11.64 -13.22
C GLU A 61 -17.18 -10.18 -13.59
N LEU A 62 -16.32 -9.55 -14.39
CA LEU A 62 -16.53 -8.19 -14.89
C LEU A 62 -17.88 -8.09 -15.64
N PRO A 63 -18.84 -7.27 -15.18
CA PRO A 63 -20.10 -7.10 -15.87
C PRO A 63 -19.95 -6.37 -17.22
N ASP A 64 -20.60 -6.87 -18.26
CA ASP A 64 -20.54 -6.31 -19.62
C ASP A 64 -20.89 -4.81 -19.69
N HIS A 65 -21.79 -4.31 -18.84
CA HIS A 65 -22.18 -2.89 -18.87
C HIS A 65 -21.07 -1.96 -18.40
N LEU A 66 -20.12 -2.44 -17.59
CA LEU A 66 -18.96 -1.64 -17.16
C LEU A 66 -17.95 -1.43 -18.29
N MET A 67 -18.06 -2.16 -19.41
CA MET A 67 -17.25 -1.97 -20.61
C MET A 67 -17.87 -0.97 -21.61
N ALA A 68 -18.90 -0.23 -21.21
CA ALA A 68 -19.50 0.83 -22.01
C ALA A 68 -18.85 2.20 -21.73
N GLU A 69 -18.95 3.11 -22.70
CA GLU A 69 -18.61 4.52 -22.48
C GLU A 69 -19.54 5.11 -21.40
N ASP A 70 -18.99 5.89 -20.47
CA ASP A 70 -19.71 6.50 -19.36
C ASP A 70 -20.53 5.52 -18.50
N ALA A 71 -20.06 4.26 -18.40
CA ALA A 71 -20.74 3.20 -17.65
C ALA A 71 -21.06 3.64 -16.21
N GLU A 72 -22.32 3.46 -15.84
CA GLU A 72 -22.80 3.65 -14.48
C GLU A 72 -22.90 2.31 -13.76
N ARG A 73 -22.61 2.30 -12.46
CA ARG A 73 -22.84 1.10 -11.63
C ARG A 73 -24.32 0.72 -11.62
N ALA A 74 -24.59 -0.57 -11.72
CA ALA A 74 -25.93 -1.14 -11.66
C ALA A 74 -26.16 -1.90 -10.34
N GLY A 75 -27.42 -2.14 -10.01
CA GLY A 75 -27.76 -3.00 -8.89
C GLY A 75 -27.30 -4.44 -9.16
N GLY A 76 -26.48 -4.99 -8.26
CA GLY A 76 -25.86 -6.31 -8.41
C GLY A 76 -24.36 -6.25 -8.70
N ASP A 77 -23.83 -5.06 -9.04
CA ASP A 77 -22.38 -4.85 -9.10
C ASP A 77 -21.75 -5.01 -7.71
N PHE A 78 -20.45 -5.33 -7.70
CA PHE A 78 -19.69 -5.56 -6.47
C PHE A 78 -19.92 -4.46 -5.42
N ASP A 79 -20.07 -4.87 -4.15
CA ASP A 79 -20.24 -3.94 -3.04
C ASP A 79 -18.93 -3.84 -2.25
N VAL A 80 -18.17 -2.76 -2.48
CA VAL A 80 -16.91 -2.49 -1.77
C VAL A 80 -17.11 -2.31 -0.26
N GLY A 81 -18.34 -2.06 0.21
CA GLY A 81 -18.64 -2.08 1.64
C GLY A 81 -18.40 -3.45 2.30
N SER A 82 -18.49 -4.53 1.53
CA SER A 82 -18.23 -5.89 1.99
C SER A 82 -16.77 -6.15 2.39
N TYR A 83 -15.84 -5.28 1.98
CA TYR A 83 -14.44 -5.35 2.44
C TYR A 83 -14.34 -5.34 3.97
N PHE A 84 -15.16 -4.55 4.65
CA PHE A 84 -15.13 -4.44 6.11
C PHE A 84 -15.76 -5.64 6.85
N GLU A 85 -16.34 -6.61 6.12
CA GLU A 85 -16.73 -7.91 6.69
C GLU A 85 -15.55 -8.90 6.78
N VAL A 86 -14.53 -8.67 5.95
CA VAL A 86 -13.28 -9.46 5.93
C VAL A 86 -12.18 -8.72 6.70
N LEU A 87 -11.96 -7.45 6.37
CA LEU A 87 -11.05 -6.53 7.03
C LEU A 87 -11.71 -5.95 8.29
N ASP A 88 -12.00 -6.84 9.22
CA ASP A 88 -12.81 -6.61 10.42
C ASP A 88 -12.17 -5.65 11.45
N ARG A 89 -10.95 -5.19 11.21
CA ARG A 89 -10.25 -4.16 12.00
C ARG A 89 -10.15 -2.81 11.30
N LEU A 90 -10.78 -2.69 10.13
CA LEU A 90 -10.89 -1.44 9.38
C LEU A 90 -12.34 -0.96 9.37
N TRP A 91 -12.52 0.35 9.33
CA TRP A 91 -13.82 0.97 9.09
C TRP A 91 -13.64 2.35 8.48
N MET A 92 -14.66 2.85 7.81
CA MET A 92 -14.64 4.21 7.28
C MET A 92 -14.68 5.28 8.38
N GLU A 93 -14.12 6.45 8.10
CA GLU A 93 -14.31 7.66 8.88
C GLU A 93 -15.80 7.88 9.15
N PHE A 94 -16.13 8.32 10.37
CA PHE A 94 -17.52 8.57 10.73
C PHE A 94 -18.15 9.59 9.76
N GLY A 95 -19.26 9.18 9.13
CA GLY A 95 -19.95 9.99 8.15
C GLY A 95 -19.48 9.79 6.70
N TYR A 96 -18.52 8.89 6.46
CA TYR A 96 -18.05 8.52 5.13
C TYR A 96 -18.47 7.10 4.75
N SER A 97 -18.45 6.82 3.45
CA SER A 97 -18.68 5.50 2.86
C SER A 97 -17.63 5.25 1.77
N LEU A 98 -17.20 4.00 1.66
CA LEU A 98 -16.37 3.54 0.55
C LEU A 98 -17.25 3.32 -0.68
N ASP A 99 -16.78 3.77 -1.83
CA ASP A 99 -17.48 3.63 -3.10
C ASP A 99 -16.45 3.51 -4.23
N TYR A 100 -16.90 3.23 -5.45
CA TYR A 100 -16.01 3.15 -6.60
C TYR A 100 -16.69 3.57 -7.89
N VAL A 101 -15.88 3.99 -8.85
CA VAL A 101 -16.23 4.14 -10.26
C VAL A 101 -15.34 3.21 -11.07
N TYR A 102 -15.77 2.84 -12.28
CA TYR A 102 -14.99 1.96 -13.13
C TYR A 102 -14.37 2.74 -14.29
N ASP A 103 -13.03 2.75 -14.38
CA ASP A 103 -12.29 3.33 -15.49
C ASP A 103 -12.15 2.28 -16.59
N TYR A 104 -12.89 2.43 -17.69
CA TYR A 104 -12.73 1.60 -18.87
C TYR A 104 -12.16 2.40 -20.03
N ALA A 105 -10.98 2.00 -20.50
CA ALA A 105 -10.27 2.66 -21.59
C ALA A 105 -10.07 1.77 -22.83
N GLY A 106 -10.76 0.62 -22.91
CA GLY A 106 -10.69 -0.32 -24.04
C GLY A 106 -9.43 -1.19 -24.09
N ILE A 107 -8.27 -0.62 -23.75
CA ILE A 107 -6.99 -1.35 -23.59
C ILE A 107 -6.74 -1.78 -22.14
N GLY A 108 -7.54 -1.31 -21.20
CA GLY A 108 -7.51 -1.70 -19.81
C GLY A 108 -8.78 -1.23 -19.13
N GLY A 109 -9.05 -1.79 -17.96
CA GLY A 109 -10.06 -1.22 -17.08
C GLY A 109 -9.97 -1.74 -15.66
N ALA A 110 -10.20 -0.86 -14.70
CA ALA A 110 -10.07 -1.13 -13.28
C ALA A 110 -11.05 -0.27 -12.48
N PRO A 111 -11.46 -0.73 -11.28
CA PRO A 111 -12.13 0.11 -10.33
C PRO A 111 -11.18 1.19 -9.81
N VAL A 112 -11.74 2.35 -9.48
CA VAL A 112 -11.08 3.43 -8.76
C VAL A 112 -11.87 3.68 -7.49
N LEU A 113 -11.26 3.37 -6.36
CA LEU A 113 -11.89 3.53 -5.05
C LEU A 113 -11.84 5.00 -4.60
N TYR A 114 -12.91 5.45 -3.96
CA TYR A 114 -12.96 6.77 -3.33
C TYR A 114 -13.84 6.73 -2.08
N ALA A 115 -13.60 7.68 -1.17
CA ALA A 115 -14.45 7.90 -0.01
C ALA A 115 -15.36 9.09 -0.25
N ARG A 116 -16.65 8.96 0.06
CA ARG A 116 -17.60 10.08 0.01
C ARG A 116 -18.33 10.25 1.33
N PRO A 117 -18.77 11.47 1.68
CA PRO A 117 -19.79 11.65 2.69
C PRO A 117 -20.99 10.74 2.43
N ALA A 118 -21.49 10.09 3.47
CA ALA A 118 -22.54 9.07 3.35
C ALA A 118 -23.87 9.66 2.83
N ASP A 119 -24.09 10.97 3.03
CA ASP A 119 -25.25 11.71 2.54
C ASP A 119 -25.07 12.31 1.12
N GLN A 120 -23.85 12.26 0.58
CA GLN A 120 -23.58 12.65 -0.79
C GLN A 120 -23.90 11.49 -1.75
N PRO A 121 -24.59 11.75 -2.87
CA PRO A 121 -24.73 10.76 -3.94
C PRO A 121 -23.37 10.27 -4.44
N ALA A 122 -23.29 8.99 -4.78
CA ALA A 122 -22.14 8.44 -5.50
C ALA A 122 -21.95 9.15 -6.85
N TYR A 123 -20.69 9.26 -7.30
CA TYR A 123 -20.44 9.65 -8.69
C TYR A 123 -21.05 8.62 -9.61
N ARG A 124 -21.72 9.08 -10.67
CA ARG A 124 -22.42 8.16 -11.59
C ARG A 124 -21.46 7.28 -12.36
N ASN A 125 -20.33 7.85 -12.81
CA ASN A 125 -19.34 7.18 -13.62
C ASN A 125 -17.95 7.83 -13.46
N TYR A 126 -16.94 7.24 -14.09
CA TYR A 126 -15.56 7.71 -13.99
C TYR A 126 -15.34 9.12 -14.56
N ALA A 127 -16.05 9.50 -15.62
CA ALA A 127 -15.96 10.85 -16.19
C ALA A 127 -16.43 11.93 -15.19
N GLU A 128 -17.51 11.67 -14.45
CA GLU A 128 -17.98 12.56 -13.40
C GLU A 128 -16.99 12.62 -12.23
N TYR A 129 -16.44 11.48 -11.83
CA TYR A 129 -15.39 11.42 -10.81
C TYR A 129 -14.20 12.30 -11.19
N LEU A 130 -13.65 12.15 -12.40
CA LEU A 130 -12.54 12.99 -12.88
C LEU A 130 -12.90 14.47 -12.96
N ALA A 131 -14.12 14.81 -13.37
CA ALA A 131 -14.57 16.20 -13.48
C ALA A 131 -14.69 16.89 -12.11
N ALA A 132 -14.89 16.14 -11.02
CA ALA A 132 -15.03 16.69 -9.67
C ALA A 132 -13.75 17.37 -9.17
N ASP A 133 -12.57 16.86 -9.54
CA ASP A 133 -11.27 17.51 -9.29
C ASP A 133 -10.26 17.17 -10.39
N ALA A 134 -10.44 17.76 -11.57
CA ALA A 134 -9.64 17.47 -12.76
C ALA A 134 -8.16 17.89 -12.67
N ALA A 135 -7.75 18.54 -11.57
CA ALA A 135 -6.39 19.02 -11.38
C ALA A 135 -5.48 18.02 -10.65
N LYS A 136 -6.06 16.96 -10.06
CA LYS A 136 -5.36 16.02 -9.19
C LYS A 136 -5.56 14.58 -9.65
N SER A 137 -4.54 13.75 -9.44
CA SER A 137 -4.72 12.30 -9.54
C SER A 137 -5.61 11.79 -8.40
N PRO A 138 -6.22 10.59 -8.52
CA PRO A 138 -7.02 9.98 -7.46
C PRO A 138 -6.39 10.04 -6.05
N GLU A 139 -5.10 9.67 -5.94
CA GLU A 139 -4.35 9.61 -4.67
C GLU A 139 -4.10 10.98 -4.01
N GLU A 140 -4.06 12.04 -4.84
CA GLU A 140 -3.84 13.42 -4.39
C GLU A 140 -5.12 14.11 -3.91
N ARG A 141 -6.28 13.51 -4.17
CA ARG A 141 -7.58 14.10 -3.83
C ARG A 141 -7.92 13.94 -2.36
N GLU A 142 -8.83 14.81 -1.89
CA GLU A 142 -9.37 14.72 -0.54
C GLU A 142 -10.23 13.46 -0.37
N ASP A 143 -10.95 13.04 -1.42
CA ASP A 143 -11.75 11.81 -1.43
C ASP A 143 -10.95 10.53 -1.69
N PHE A 144 -9.60 10.59 -1.62
CA PHE A 144 -8.78 9.38 -1.68
C PHE A 144 -9.10 8.45 -0.51
N TYR A 145 -9.54 7.24 -0.82
CA TYR A 145 -10.24 6.40 0.15
C TYR A 145 -9.41 6.04 1.39
N LEU A 146 -8.10 5.78 1.23
CA LEU A 146 -7.22 5.41 2.35
C LEU A 146 -7.11 6.50 3.42
N ARG A 147 -7.30 7.78 3.06
CA ARG A 147 -7.34 8.90 4.04
C ARG A 147 -8.51 8.82 5.00
N HIS A 148 -9.53 8.03 4.63
CA HIS A 148 -10.77 7.87 5.36
C HIS A 148 -10.95 6.46 5.90
N VAL A 149 -9.92 5.60 5.86
CA VAL A 149 -9.95 4.29 6.51
C VAL A 149 -9.30 4.41 7.89
N GLN A 150 -10.03 4.01 8.92
CA GLN A 150 -9.55 3.97 10.30
C GLN A 150 -9.08 2.56 10.68
N THR A 151 -8.17 2.52 11.64
CA THR A 151 -7.63 1.31 12.24
C THR A 151 -7.94 1.28 13.75
N ASP A 152 -7.93 0.09 14.37
CA ASP A 152 -8.00 -0.04 15.84
C ASP A 152 -6.66 0.21 16.56
N GLY A 153 -5.63 0.57 15.80
CA GLY A 153 -4.30 0.87 16.30
C GLY A 153 -3.45 -0.35 16.65
N THR A 154 -3.92 -1.56 16.32
CA THR A 154 -3.16 -2.81 16.48
C THR A 154 -2.32 -3.11 15.23
N ALA A 155 -1.26 -3.91 15.38
CA ALA A 155 -0.48 -4.39 14.24
C ALA A 155 -1.34 -5.09 13.18
N GLU A 156 -2.35 -5.86 13.60
CA GLU A 156 -3.28 -6.55 12.69
C GLU A 156 -4.09 -5.57 11.84
N SER A 157 -4.59 -4.48 12.44
CA SER A 157 -5.32 -3.45 11.68
C SER A 157 -4.46 -2.74 10.63
N PHE A 158 -3.19 -2.50 10.90
CA PHE A 158 -2.27 -1.92 9.91
C PHE A 158 -1.87 -2.92 8.83
N PHE A 159 -1.76 -4.21 9.15
CA PHE A 159 -1.63 -5.25 8.14
C PHE A 159 -2.86 -5.29 7.21
N GLN A 160 -4.07 -5.24 7.76
CA GLN A 160 -5.30 -5.17 6.96
C GLN A 160 -5.34 -3.89 6.09
N LEU A 161 -4.85 -2.75 6.59
CA LEU A 161 -4.73 -1.52 5.80
C LEU A 161 -3.78 -1.69 4.61
N ALA A 162 -2.64 -2.37 4.80
CA ALA A 162 -1.71 -2.70 3.71
C ALA A 162 -2.34 -3.66 2.69
N LEU A 163 -3.08 -4.67 3.15
CA LEU A 163 -3.85 -5.57 2.29
C LEU A 163 -4.86 -4.79 1.43
N LEU A 164 -5.63 -3.88 2.04
CA LEU A 164 -6.55 -3.02 1.29
C LEU A 164 -5.82 -2.13 0.28
N CYS A 165 -4.67 -1.56 0.65
CA CYS A 165 -3.88 -0.70 -0.24
C CYS A 165 -3.34 -1.47 -1.46
N ILE A 166 -2.94 -2.73 -1.30
CA ILE A 166 -2.33 -3.54 -2.37
C ILE A 166 -3.41 -4.20 -3.24
N GLN A 167 -4.46 -4.75 -2.62
CA GLN A 167 -5.43 -5.61 -3.30
C GLN A 167 -6.83 -4.99 -3.45
N GLY A 168 -7.11 -3.85 -2.81
CA GLY A 168 -8.44 -3.24 -2.79
C GLY A 168 -8.98 -2.80 -4.15
N GLU A 169 -8.11 -2.59 -5.14
CA GLU A 169 -8.51 -2.24 -6.50
C GLU A 169 -8.39 -3.42 -7.48
N GLN A 170 -8.12 -4.65 -7.02
CA GLN A 170 -7.88 -5.81 -7.90
C GLN A 170 -9.14 -6.57 -8.36
N PHE A 171 -10.35 -6.14 -7.96
CA PHE A 171 -11.59 -6.70 -8.53
C PHE A 171 -11.88 -6.12 -9.92
N TYR A 172 -12.60 -6.87 -10.77
CA TYR A 172 -13.00 -6.41 -12.11
C TYR A 172 -11.85 -5.94 -13.03
N GLN A 173 -10.62 -6.43 -12.81
CA GLN A 173 -9.47 -6.10 -13.65
C GLN A 173 -9.66 -6.57 -15.10
N PHE A 174 -9.46 -5.67 -16.06
CA PHE A 174 -9.59 -5.95 -17.49
C PHE A 174 -8.30 -5.70 -18.26
N TRP A 175 -7.91 -6.70 -19.06
CA TRP A 175 -6.77 -6.66 -20.00
C TRP A 175 -5.49 -6.13 -19.34
N HIS A 176 -4.96 -4.98 -19.78
CA HIS A 176 -3.69 -4.46 -19.26
C HIS A 176 -3.78 -3.98 -17.81
N ALA A 177 -4.97 -3.83 -17.25
CA ALA A 177 -5.10 -3.53 -15.84
C ALA A 177 -4.70 -4.74 -14.94
N ALA A 178 -4.80 -5.97 -15.48
CA ALA A 178 -4.39 -7.21 -14.79
C ALA A 178 -2.86 -7.35 -14.56
N TYR A 179 -2.08 -6.30 -14.83
CA TYR A 179 -0.73 -6.14 -14.27
C TYR A 179 -0.74 -5.84 -12.77
N ASN A 180 -1.83 -5.28 -12.25
CA ASN A 180 -2.06 -5.14 -10.83
C ASN A 180 -2.57 -6.48 -10.27
N ASP A 181 -1.65 -7.41 -10.02
CA ASP A 181 -1.95 -8.76 -9.54
C ASP A 181 -1.07 -9.18 -8.36
N ASP A 182 -0.58 -8.21 -7.60
CA ASP A 182 0.16 -8.46 -6.37
C ASP A 182 -0.73 -9.20 -5.37
N GLY A 183 -0.51 -10.49 -5.20
CA GLY A 183 -1.14 -11.31 -4.16
C GLY A 183 -0.24 -11.41 -2.94
N ILE A 184 -0.73 -11.04 -1.75
CA ILE A 184 0.06 -11.18 -0.51
C ILE A 184 0.24 -12.67 -0.20
N VAL A 185 1.48 -13.06 0.10
CA VAL A 185 1.84 -14.44 0.45
C VAL A 185 2.38 -14.46 1.88
N CYS A 186 1.71 -15.19 2.78
CA CYS A 186 2.03 -15.17 4.21
C CYS A 186 2.90 -16.33 4.68
N ASP A 187 3.00 -17.39 3.88
CA ASP A 187 3.84 -18.57 4.14
C ASP A 187 4.17 -19.33 2.85
N HIS A 188 4.96 -20.39 2.99
CA HIS A 188 5.43 -21.20 1.88
C HIS A 188 4.32 -22.07 1.27
N GLU A 189 3.24 -22.36 2.00
CA GLU A 189 2.10 -23.09 1.46
C GLU A 189 1.30 -22.20 0.51
N ALA A 190 1.03 -20.95 0.92
CA ALA A 190 0.45 -19.91 0.10
C ALA A 190 1.32 -19.58 -1.12
N ALA A 191 2.64 -19.49 -0.94
CA ALA A 191 3.58 -19.26 -2.05
C ALA A 191 3.47 -20.36 -3.12
N ASN A 192 3.40 -21.62 -2.67
CA ASN A 192 3.22 -22.75 -3.56
C ASN A 192 1.86 -22.70 -4.28
N ALA A 193 0.79 -22.33 -3.57
CA ALA A 193 -0.53 -22.17 -4.19
C ALA A 193 -0.55 -21.10 -5.29
N SER A 194 0.07 -19.93 -5.05
CA SER A 194 0.19 -18.88 -6.06
C SER A 194 0.98 -19.33 -7.30
N LEU A 195 2.03 -20.14 -7.11
CA LEU A 195 2.78 -20.73 -8.22
C LEU A 195 2.02 -21.84 -8.95
N ASP A 196 1.14 -22.57 -8.25
CA ASP A 196 0.28 -23.57 -8.87
C ASP A 196 -0.70 -22.91 -9.86
N GLU A 197 -1.13 -21.67 -9.63
CA GLU A 197 -1.92 -20.88 -10.58
C GLU A 197 -1.13 -20.44 -11.81
N LEU A 198 0.20 -20.31 -11.68
CA LEU A 198 1.11 -20.05 -12.78
C LEU A 198 1.25 -21.26 -13.72
N ARG A 199 0.86 -22.48 -13.28
CA ARG A 199 0.95 -23.70 -14.10
C ARG A 199 0.09 -23.55 -15.36
N GLY A 200 0.74 -23.61 -16.52
CA GLY A 200 0.08 -23.45 -17.81
C GLY A 200 0.00 -22.00 -18.31
N TRP A 201 0.56 -21.06 -17.54
CA TRP A 201 0.90 -19.71 -18.01
C TRP A 201 2.05 -19.76 -19.04
N VAL A 202 2.21 -18.68 -19.80
CA VAL A 202 3.24 -18.59 -20.85
C VAL A 202 4.63 -18.65 -20.22
N GLY A 203 5.47 -19.55 -20.73
CA GLY A 203 6.88 -19.64 -20.31
C GLY A 203 7.16 -20.64 -19.19
N GLU A 204 6.13 -21.20 -18.54
CA GLU A 204 6.32 -22.06 -17.37
C GLU A 204 6.55 -23.53 -17.68
N ASP A 205 7.52 -24.10 -16.96
CA ASP A 205 7.66 -25.54 -16.75
C ASP A 205 7.87 -25.84 -15.24
N GLU A 206 7.79 -27.12 -14.87
CA GLU A 206 7.94 -27.53 -13.47
C GLU A 206 9.31 -27.12 -12.89
N ALA A 207 10.36 -27.05 -13.72
CA ALA A 207 11.68 -26.65 -13.26
C ALA A 207 11.75 -25.17 -12.84
N THR A 208 10.96 -24.32 -13.49
CA THR A 208 10.83 -22.90 -13.15
C THR A 208 10.16 -22.75 -11.78
N ILE A 209 9.03 -23.43 -11.56
CA ILE A 209 8.32 -23.45 -10.27
C ILE A 209 9.21 -23.99 -9.14
N GLU A 210 9.87 -25.13 -9.37
CA GLU A 210 10.81 -25.71 -8.40
C GLU A 210 11.97 -24.75 -8.07
N GLY A 211 12.48 -24.03 -9.06
CA GLY A 211 13.52 -23.00 -8.88
C GLY A 211 13.05 -21.85 -8.00
N LEU A 212 11.88 -21.29 -8.30
CA LEU A 212 11.30 -20.19 -7.52
C LEU A 212 11.08 -20.59 -6.05
N LEU A 213 10.51 -21.77 -5.80
CA LEU A 213 10.31 -22.29 -4.44
C LEU A 213 11.63 -22.54 -3.71
N SER A 214 12.64 -23.08 -4.40
CA SER A 214 13.97 -23.30 -3.83
C SER A 214 14.63 -21.98 -3.42
N ASP A 215 14.55 -20.96 -4.26
CA ASP A 215 15.14 -19.64 -3.99
C ASP A 215 14.36 -18.91 -2.89
N LEU A 216 13.04 -19.12 -2.79
CA LEU A 216 12.20 -18.53 -1.76
C LEU A 216 12.43 -19.18 -0.37
N ALA A 217 12.86 -20.43 -0.30
CA ALA A 217 12.94 -21.23 0.94
C ALA A 217 13.74 -20.59 2.09
N GLY A 218 14.64 -19.65 1.79
CA GLY A 218 15.43 -18.91 2.78
C GLY A 218 14.71 -17.72 3.42
N TYR A 219 13.53 -17.33 2.93
CA TYR A 219 12.79 -16.16 3.37
C TYR A 219 11.67 -16.52 4.35
N ASP A 220 11.46 -15.64 5.32
CA ASP A 220 10.30 -15.66 6.21
C ASP A 220 9.23 -14.75 5.60
N LEU A 221 8.10 -15.34 5.25
CA LEU A 221 7.04 -14.70 4.46
C LEU A 221 5.95 -14.08 5.34
N ALA A 222 6.03 -14.27 6.65
CA ALA A 222 5.02 -13.73 7.57
C ALA A 222 5.06 -12.20 7.57
N PRO A 223 3.91 -11.50 7.51
CA PRO A 223 3.86 -10.05 7.59
C PRO A 223 4.50 -9.52 8.88
N VAL A 224 5.27 -8.44 8.74
CA VAL A 224 5.92 -7.76 9.87
C VAL A 224 5.41 -6.34 9.97
N VAL A 225 4.98 -5.95 11.16
CA VAL A 225 4.53 -4.60 11.48
C VAL A 225 5.44 -4.02 12.56
N THR A 226 6.13 -2.94 12.21
CA THR A 226 6.97 -2.19 13.14
C THR A 226 6.28 -0.88 13.50
N MET A 227 6.06 -0.64 14.79
CA MET A 227 5.28 0.49 15.30
C MET A 227 6.10 1.29 16.30
N ASP A 228 6.19 2.60 16.11
CA ASP A 228 6.67 3.54 17.12
C ASP A 228 5.54 4.49 17.56
N GLU A 229 5.89 5.60 18.22
CA GLU A 229 4.90 6.57 18.70
C GLU A 229 4.22 7.34 17.56
N GLU A 230 4.90 7.53 16.42
CA GLU A 230 4.47 8.40 15.33
C GLU A 230 4.12 7.62 14.06
N MET A 231 4.78 6.49 13.81
CA MET A 231 4.76 5.79 12.53
C MET A 231 4.52 4.29 12.69
N VAL A 232 4.01 3.71 11.60
CA VAL A 232 3.87 2.28 11.41
C VAL A 232 4.47 1.92 10.06
N LYS A 233 5.37 0.94 10.05
CA LYS A 233 5.88 0.30 8.84
C LYS A 233 5.30 -1.11 8.76
N VAL A 234 4.62 -1.41 7.67
CA VAL A 234 4.13 -2.74 7.33
C VAL A 234 4.99 -3.31 6.21
N GLU A 235 5.47 -4.54 6.38
CA GLU A 235 6.26 -5.28 5.41
C GLU A 235 5.55 -6.59 5.11
N VAL A 236 5.28 -6.85 3.83
CA VAL A 236 4.61 -8.05 3.33
C VAL A 236 5.38 -8.60 2.15
N VAL A 237 5.32 -9.92 1.95
CA VAL A 237 5.76 -10.52 0.70
C VAL A 237 4.55 -10.63 -0.22
N VAL A 238 4.74 -10.27 -1.49
CA VAL A 238 3.76 -10.45 -2.55
C VAL A 238 4.33 -11.35 -3.64
N PHE A 239 3.46 -12.06 -4.34
CA PHE A 239 3.76 -12.72 -5.59
C PHE A 239 3.02 -12.02 -6.73
N THR A 240 3.71 -11.83 -7.86
CA THR A 240 3.12 -11.40 -9.12
C THR A 240 3.63 -12.29 -10.25
N LYS A 241 2.74 -12.66 -11.18
CA LYS A 241 3.12 -13.44 -12.38
C LYS A 241 3.97 -12.64 -13.37
N TRP A 242 4.24 -11.38 -13.11
CA TRP A 242 5.06 -10.53 -13.97
C TRP A 242 6.51 -10.42 -13.52
N GLY A 243 6.77 -10.58 -12.22
CA GLY A 243 8.07 -10.27 -11.62
C GLY A 243 8.54 -11.22 -10.51
N GLY A 244 7.69 -12.12 -10.01
CA GLY A 244 8.03 -13.11 -8.99
C GLY A 244 7.69 -12.65 -7.59
N PHE A 245 8.57 -12.94 -6.63
CA PHE A 245 8.37 -12.59 -5.21
C PHE A 245 9.07 -11.30 -4.85
N LEU A 246 8.30 -10.38 -4.27
CA LEU A 246 8.73 -9.03 -3.88
C LEU A 246 8.40 -8.82 -2.40
N GLN A 247 9.26 -8.15 -1.65
CA GLN A 247 8.90 -7.56 -0.38
C GLN A 247 8.39 -6.15 -0.62
N ARG A 248 7.11 -5.90 -0.34
CA ARG A 248 6.53 -4.56 -0.33
C ARG A 248 6.53 -4.01 1.09
N SER A 249 6.78 -2.70 1.19
CA SER A 249 6.70 -1.98 2.44
C SER A 249 5.87 -0.72 2.31
N MET A 250 5.05 -0.44 3.32
CA MET A 250 4.26 0.78 3.43
C MET A 250 4.52 1.41 4.80
N THR A 251 4.93 2.67 4.82
CA THR A 251 5.10 3.46 6.04
C THR A 251 4.01 4.50 6.12
N VAL A 252 3.25 4.50 7.21
CA VAL A 252 2.14 5.44 7.46
C VAL A 252 2.31 6.16 8.78
N LYS A 253 1.65 7.30 8.94
CA LYS A 253 1.41 7.87 10.26
C LYS A 253 0.56 6.93 11.10
N ARG A 254 0.96 6.73 12.37
CA ARG A 254 0.19 5.93 13.33
C ARG A 254 -1.13 6.60 13.68
N GLU A 255 -1.15 7.92 13.77
CA GLU A 255 -2.36 8.70 13.98
C GLU A 255 -3.19 8.78 12.69
N PHE A 256 -4.51 8.64 12.80
CA PHE A 256 -5.45 8.91 11.72
C PHE A 256 -5.26 10.37 11.22
N PRO A 257 -5.16 10.64 9.91
CA PRO A 257 -5.66 9.87 8.76
C PRO A 257 -4.68 8.87 8.12
N HIS A 258 -3.70 8.35 8.87
CA HIS A 258 -2.77 7.31 8.39
C HIS A 258 -2.07 7.67 7.07
N GLU A 259 -1.66 8.93 6.93
CA GLU A 259 -0.97 9.43 5.73
C GLU A 259 0.20 8.51 5.36
N ILE A 260 0.20 8.03 4.11
CA ILE A 260 1.29 7.24 3.54
C ILE A 260 2.49 8.16 3.33
N LEU A 261 3.59 7.84 4.02
CA LEU A 261 4.82 8.62 4.03
C LEU A 261 5.85 8.06 3.04
N ALA A 262 5.84 6.74 2.87
CA ALA A 262 6.75 6.05 1.97
C ALA A 262 6.20 4.68 1.58
N GLU A 263 6.49 4.29 0.35
CA GLU A 263 6.34 2.93 -0.14
C GLU A 263 7.68 2.44 -0.66
N GLY A 264 7.91 1.14 -0.58
CA GLY A 264 9.15 0.52 -1.05
C GLY A 264 8.91 -0.89 -1.54
N GLU A 265 9.77 -1.33 -2.44
CA GLU A 265 9.77 -2.65 -3.04
C GLU A 265 11.20 -3.19 -3.10
N GLU A 266 11.37 -4.46 -2.76
CA GLU A 266 12.62 -5.20 -2.90
C GLU A 266 12.34 -6.56 -3.54
N VAL A 267 13.04 -6.88 -4.63
CA VAL A 267 12.93 -8.19 -5.28
C VAL A 267 13.61 -9.25 -4.39
N LEU A 268 12.83 -10.24 -3.94
CA LEU A 268 13.35 -11.37 -3.17
C LEU A 268 13.79 -12.52 -4.09
N VAL A 269 12.91 -12.87 -5.03
CA VAL A 269 13.12 -13.90 -6.05
C VAL A 269 12.53 -13.40 -7.36
N ALA A 270 13.39 -13.12 -8.32
CA ALA A 270 12.96 -12.63 -9.64
C ALA A 270 12.37 -13.77 -10.47
N TYR A 271 11.29 -13.47 -11.18
CA TYR A 271 10.71 -14.32 -12.21
C TYR A 271 10.63 -13.54 -13.53
N ASP A 272 11.10 -14.16 -14.61
CA ASP A 272 11.01 -13.61 -15.97
C ASP A 272 9.94 -14.38 -16.75
N CYS A 273 8.74 -13.81 -16.85
CA CYS A 273 7.63 -14.39 -17.60
C CYS A 273 7.83 -14.39 -19.12
N GLY A 274 8.93 -13.82 -19.63
CA GLY A 274 9.28 -13.82 -21.05
C GLY A 274 8.41 -12.92 -21.94
N ILE A 275 7.45 -12.20 -21.36
CA ILE A 275 6.60 -11.24 -22.08
C ILE A 275 7.33 -9.89 -22.16
N MET A 276 7.63 -9.47 -23.38
CA MET A 276 8.26 -8.18 -23.69
C MET A 276 7.22 -7.26 -24.35
N PHE A 277 7.10 -6.02 -23.88
CA PHE A 277 6.20 -4.99 -24.44
C PHE A 277 6.93 -4.05 -25.41
#